data_AF-A0AAW5K387-F1
#
_entry.id   AF-A0AAW5K387-F1
#
_cell.length_a   1.000
_cell.length_b   1.000
_cell.length_c   1.000
_cell.angle_alpha   90.00
_cell.angle_beta   90.00
_cell.angle_gamma   90.00
#
_symmetry.space_group_name_H-M   'P 1'
#
loop_
_entity.id
_entity.type
_entity.pdbx_description
1 polymer ?
#
loop_
_entity_poly.entity_id
_entity_poly.type
_entity_poly.pdbx_seq_one_letter_code
_entity_poly.pdbx_strand_id
1 'polypeptide(L)'
;MKGTKMGMHASNRVNRHLGQRILATLAIVAAVCGGLITGSAIASEPAKCSTGVDKVCYAGYNAAGLKQIADDLSDKGKGSAYYAEMEDNLTKGTQGSLTLSDGSNLPFRLIGILHDDKADGSGKKAGLTFMAWNALPKAYCINGVMPTDNTTTCTNGYTNKGGWRDSNLRQWMNNGEIWNQFPTDFQNNVTTVLKQTNNMDYGNTSGSAASATADKVWLVSYRELVPTIYDGWKSSNGFQALSQEGSQYEYFQGKVMHNYSNNNILSGIYETVSGSAPSGAHNYMWWERSPYTYYSHFFLLVDSTGGPGYGYYANYRYSVVPAFSF
;
A
#
# COMPACT_ATOMS: atom_id res chain seq x y z
N MET A 1 69.69 45.41 22.83
CA MET A 1 68.34 45.48 22.26
C MET A 1 67.61 44.18 22.61
N LYS A 2 66.48 44.32 23.29
CA LYS A 2 65.62 43.26 23.85
C LYS A 2 65.07 42.35 22.74
N GLY A 3 64.77 41.07 22.92
CA GLY A 3 64.76 40.22 24.12
C GLY A 3 64.31 38.80 23.73
N THR A 4 64.75 37.83 24.53
CA THR A 4 64.79 36.39 24.34
C THR A 4 63.67 35.64 25.07
N LYS A 5 63.47 34.35 24.71
CA LYS A 5 62.92 33.20 25.50
C LYS A 5 61.39 33.15 25.69
N MET A 6 60.66 32.09 25.30
CA MET A 6 60.76 30.62 25.53
C MET A 6 60.33 30.20 26.94
N GLY A 7 59.28 29.37 27.02
CA GLY A 7 59.09 28.39 28.09
C GLY A 7 57.81 28.46 28.93
N MET A 8 56.93 27.48 28.69
CA MET A 8 56.32 26.56 29.67
C MET A 8 55.28 27.02 30.73
N HIS A 9 54.18 26.25 30.75
CA HIS A 9 53.21 25.95 31.81
C HIS A 9 53.41 26.54 33.21
N ALA A 10 52.31 27.06 33.79
CA ALA A 10 51.74 26.56 35.04
C ALA A 10 50.41 27.25 35.40
N SER A 11 49.45 26.43 35.84
CA SER A 11 48.23 26.79 36.56
C SER A 11 48.57 27.42 37.92
N ASN A 12 47.85 28.47 38.36
CA ASN A 12 47.44 28.60 39.76
C ASN A 12 46.43 29.74 40.02
N ARG A 13 45.38 29.33 40.74
CA ARG A 13 44.46 30.02 41.68
C ARG A 13 44.73 31.51 41.99
N VAL A 14 43.66 32.29 42.14
CA VAL A 14 43.12 32.76 43.45
C VAL A 14 42.01 33.83 43.25
N ASN A 15 40.88 33.57 43.91
CA ASN A 15 39.79 34.42 44.41
C ASN A 15 39.74 35.92 44.08
N ARG A 16 38.53 36.39 43.72
CA ARG A 16 37.86 37.48 44.45
C ARG A 16 36.33 37.43 44.28
N HIS A 17 35.64 37.19 45.39
CA HIS A 17 34.19 37.31 45.56
C HIS A 17 33.76 38.78 45.72
N LEU A 18 32.64 39.14 45.09
CA LEU A 18 31.67 40.16 45.49
C LEU A 18 30.41 39.84 44.66
N GLY A 19 29.19 39.63 45.14
CA GLY A 19 28.54 39.83 46.43
C GLY A 19 27.05 40.05 46.10
N GLN A 20 26.14 39.44 46.89
CA GLN A 20 24.68 39.62 46.92
C GLN A 20 23.86 38.80 45.90
N ARG A 21 23.23 37.65 46.26
CA ARG A 21 22.11 37.38 47.22
C ARG A 21 20.74 37.43 46.53
N ILE A 22 20.12 36.25 46.30
CA ILE A 22 18.77 35.81 46.74
C ILE A 22 18.84 34.24 46.73
N LEU A 23 18.98 33.48 47.84
CA LEU A 23 17.96 32.94 48.79
C LEU A 23 16.69 32.42 48.07
N ALA A 24 16.11 31.24 48.29
CA ALA A 24 16.21 30.19 49.30
C ALA A 24 15.59 28.91 48.65
N THR A 25 16.26 27.75 48.67
CA THR A 25 16.08 26.65 49.64
C THR A 25 14.81 25.81 49.42
N LEU A 26 14.94 24.56 48.93
CA LEU A 26 14.77 23.38 49.79
C LEU A 26 15.31 22.12 49.11
N ALA A 27 15.95 21.29 49.93
CA ALA A 27 16.71 20.12 49.55
C ALA A 27 15.94 18.83 49.86
N ILE A 28 16.07 17.86 48.94
CA ILE A 28 16.37 16.42 49.13
C ILE A 28 15.46 15.62 50.08
N VAL A 29 14.85 14.54 49.58
CA VAL A 29 15.14 13.14 50.00
C VAL A 29 14.69 12.19 48.90
N ALA A 30 15.61 11.33 48.44
CA ALA A 30 15.32 10.16 47.65
C ALA A 30 14.64 9.08 48.53
N ALA A 31 13.52 8.54 48.06
CA ALA A 31 13.02 7.25 48.51
C ALA A 31 12.90 6.33 47.29
N VAL A 32 13.94 5.52 47.11
CA VAL A 32 13.86 4.29 46.33
C VAL A 32 13.00 3.33 47.15
N CYS A 33 11.75 3.16 46.76
CA CYS A 33 10.96 1.99 47.12
C CYS A 33 10.64 1.27 45.82
N GLY A 34 11.20 0.07 45.68
CA GLY A 34 10.93 -0.83 44.57
C GLY A 34 9.44 -1.12 44.48
N GLY A 35 8.87 -0.71 43.36
CA GLY A 35 7.71 -1.37 42.77
C GLY A 35 8.20 -1.94 41.46
N LEU A 36 8.37 -3.25 41.39
CA LEU A 36 8.40 -3.96 40.13
C LEU A 36 7.03 -3.70 39.48
N ILE A 37 6.93 -2.68 38.63
CA ILE A 37 5.74 -2.50 37.80
C ILE A 37 5.85 -3.60 36.75
N THR A 38 5.44 -4.82 37.10
CA THR A 38 4.89 -5.77 36.13
C THR A 38 3.51 -5.27 35.73
N GLY A 39 3.46 -4.03 35.26
CA GLY A 39 2.36 -3.58 34.42
C GLY A 39 2.59 -4.29 33.12
N SER A 40 2.03 -5.48 32.98
CA SER A 40 1.62 -5.96 31.66
C SER A 40 0.78 -4.82 31.11
N ALA A 41 1.36 -3.98 30.26
CA ALA A 41 0.61 -2.99 29.53
C ALA A 41 -0.46 -3.80 28.80
N ILE A 42 -1.70 -3.74 29.29
CA ILE A 42 -2.84 -4.26 28.55
C ILE A 42 -2.78 -3.44 27.27
N ALA A 43 -2.44 -4.08 26.15
CA ALA A 43 -2.46 -3.41 24.86
C ALA A 43 -3.84 -2.77 24.74
N SER A 44 -3.88 -1.46 24.50
CA SER A 44 -5.15 -0.74 24.38
C SER A 44 -6.02 -1.47 23.37
N GLU A 45 -7.30 -1.66 23.69
CA GLU A 45 -8.22 -2.28 22.75
C GLU A 45 -8.19 -1.55 21.39
N PRO A 46 -8.25 -2.28 20.26
CA PRO A 46 -8.26 -1.66 18.94
C PRO A 46 -9.39 -0.65 18.80
N ALA A 47 -9.02 0.55 18.34
CA ALA A 47 -9.95 1.65 18.18
C ALA A 47 -11.15 1.28 17.29
N LYS A 48 -12.35 1.53 17.80
CA LYS A 48 -13.62 1.20 17.14
C LYS A 48 -14.10 2.36 16.28
N CYS A 49 -14.87 2.04 15.23
CA CYS A 49 -15.50 3.05 14.40
C CYS A 49 -16.62 3.79 15.15
N SER A 50 -16.66 5.10 14.97
CA SER A 50 -17.79 5.97 15.24
C SER A 50 -18.47 6.33 13.93
N THR A 51 -19.68 5.82 13.73
CA THR A 51 -20.47 6.03 12.51
C THR A 51 -20.61 7.52 12.21
N GLY A 52 -20.29 7.93 10.97
CA GLY A 52 -20.39 9.32 10.51
C GLY A 52 -19.19 10.21 10.88
N VAL A 53 -18.26 9.72 11.69
CA VAL A 53 -17.02 10.43 12.07
C VAL A 53 -15.83 9.82 11.34
N ASP A 54 -15.59 8.53 11.54
CA ASP A 54 -14.45 7.84 10.93
C ASP A 54 -14.64 7.69 9.41
N LYS A 55 -13.58 8.03 8.67
CA LYS A 55 -13.53 7.91 7.20
C LYS A 55 -13.06 6.54 6.73
N VAL A 56 -12.66 5.66 7.65
CA VAL A 56 -12.33 4.27 7.37
C VAL A 56 -13.02 3.43 8.42
N CYS A 57 -13.79 2.43 7.98
CA CYS A 57 -14.38 1.47 8.89
C CYS A 57 -14.43 0.07 8.27
N TYR A 58 -13.98 -0.93 9.03
CA TYR A 58 -14.06 -2.34 8.66
C TYR A 58 -14.27 -3.19 9.91
N ALA A 59 -15.29 -4.06 9.87
CA ALA A 59 -15.66 -4.92 11.01
C ALA A 59 -15.78 -4.17 12.35
N GLY A 60 -16.18 -2.90 12.32
CA GLY A 60 -16.30 -2.06 13.51
C GLY A 60 -14.99 -1.44 14.02
N TYR A 61 -13.87 -1.58 13.29
CA TYR A 61 -12.58 -0.92 13.60
C TYR A 61 -12.26 0.20 12.61
N ASN A 62 -11.77 1.32 13.14
CA ASN A 62 -11.31 2.43 12.30
C ASN A 62 -9.85 2.21 11.85
N ALA A 63 -9.28 3.15 11.10
CA ALA A 63 -7.91 3.02 10.56
C ALA A 63 -6.86 2.73 11.65
N ALA A 64 -6.94 3.40 12.82
CA ALA A 64 -6.02 3.18 13.92
C ALA A 64 -6.21 1.80 14.57
N GLY A 65 -7.46 1.36 14.74
CA GLY A 65 -7.76 0.02 15.24
C GLY A 65 -7.28 -1.08 14.29
N LEU A 66 -7.49 -0.91 12.98
CA LEU A 66 -6.98 -1.82 11.96
C LEU A 66 -5.45 -1.89 11.99
N LYS A 67 -4.77 -0.76 12.17
CA LYS A 67 -3.31 -0.73 12.32
C LYS A 67 -2.84 -1.50 13.55
N GLN A 68 -3.50 -1.33 14.70
CA GLN A 68 -3.17 -2.07 15.92
C GLN A 68 -3.36 -3.59 15.75
N ILE A 69 -4.47 -4.01 15.12
CA ILE A 69 -4.73 -5.42 14.82
C ILE A 69 -3.66 -5.96 13.85
N ALA A 70 -3.33 -5.19 12.81
CA ALA A 70 -2.35 -5.61 11.82
C ALA A 70 -0.93 -5.71 12.39
N ASP A 71 -0.55 -4.83 13.32
CA ASP A 71 0.73 -4.94 14.03
C ASP A 71 0.76 -6.16 14.95
N ASP A 72 -0.34 -6.44 15.68
CA ASP A 72 -0.43 -7.65 16.51
C ASP A 72 -0.33 -8.93 15.66
N LEU A 73 -0.99 -8.97 14.50
CA LEU A 73 -0.85 -10.04 13.51
C LEU A 73 0.58 -10.13 12.98
N SER A 74 1.20 -9.00 12.62
CA SER A 74 2.57 -8.93 12.12
C SER A 74 3.58 -9.48 13.12
N ASP A 75 3.34 -9.31 14.42
CA ASP A 75 4.23 -9.75 15.49
C ASP A 75 3.98 -11.19 15.93
N LYS A 76 2.71 -11.61 16.01
CA LYS A 76 2.32 -12.91 16.59
C LYS A 76 1.93 -13.96 15.55
N GLY A 77 1.81 -13.57 14.28
CA GLY A 77 1.33 -14.44 13.22
C GLY A 77 -0.07 -14.98 13.53
N LYS A 78 -0.27 -16.28 13.29
CA LYS A 78 -1.53 -16.99 13.64
C LYS A 78 -1.81 -17.09 15.14
N GLY A 79 -0.84 -16.74 15.99
CA GLY A 79 -1.01 -16.67 17.45
C GLY A 79 -1.67 -15.37 17.94
N SER A 80 -1.95 -14.42 17.04
CA SER A 80 -2.73 -13.22 17.37
C SER A 80 -4.14 -13.58 17.83
N ALA A 81 -4.65 -12.88 18.85
CA ALA A 81 -6.03 -13.03 19.31
C ALA A 81 -7.06 -12.60 18.24
N TYR A 82 -6.64 -11.82 17.25
CA TYR A 82 -7.50 -11.33 16.16
C TYR A 82 -7.50 -12.22 14.92
N TYR A 83 -6.61 -13.22 14.84
CA TYR A 83 -6.45 -14.03 13.63
C TYR A 83 -7.76 -14.71 13.21
N ALA A 84 -8.44 -15.37 14.15
CA ALA A 84 -9.69 -16.08 13.87
C ALA A 84 -10.82 -15.16 13.37
N GLU A 85 -10.94 -13.96 13.96
CA GLU A 85 -11.93 -12.97 13.52
C GLU A 85 -11.63 -12.47 12.11
N MET A 86 -10.36 -12.18 11.81
CA MET A 86 -9.96 -11.69 10.49
C MET A 86 -10.06 -12.78 9.42
N GLU A 87 -9.75 -14.04 9.75
CA GLU A 87 -9.92 -15.19 8.86
C GLU A 87 -11.40 -15.45 8.52
N ASP A 88 -12.29 -15.36 9.50
CA ASP A 88 -13.74 -15.44 9.28
C ASP A 88 -14.25 -14.30 8.38
N ASN A 89 -13.80 -13.07 8.65
CA ASN A 89 -14.14 -11.91 7.82
C ASN A 89 -13.61 -12.03 6.37
N LEU A 90 -12.39 -12.54 6.19
CA LEU A 90 -11.84 -12.84 4.87
C LEU A 90 -12.70 -13.88 4.15
N THR A 91 -13.08 -14.96 4.83
CA THR A 91 -13.90 -16.04 4.26
C THR A 91 -15.27 -15.52 3.80
N LYS A 92 -15.93 -14.72 4.64
CA LYS A 92 -17.24 -14.11 4.34
C LYS A 92 -17.18 -13.01 3.29
N GLY A 93 -16.00 -12.46 3.03
CA GLY A 93 -15.85 -11.26 2.20
C GLY A 93 -16.52 -10.06 2.85
N THR A 94 -16.35 -9.90 4.17
CA THR A 94 -16.83 -8.75 4.92
C THR A 94 -16.37 -7.47 4.21
N GLN A 95 -17.29 -6.52 4.05
CA GLN A 95 -17.04 -5.28 3.35
C GLN A 95 -16.83 -4.14 4.36
N GLY A 96 -15.75 -3.37 4.16
CA GLY A 96 -15.51 -2.09 4.80
C GLY A 96 -15.83 -0.92 3.87
N SER A 97 -15.70 0.29 4.39
CA SER A 97 -15.86 1.53 3.62
C SER A 97 -14.74 2.51 3.92
N LEU A 98 -14.26 3.19 2.88
CA LEU A 98 -13.33 4.30 2.95
C LEU A 98 -13.98 5.53 2.29
N THR A 99 -14.07 6.65 2.99
CA THR A 99 -14.59 7.91 2.44
C THR A 99 -13.43 8.76 1.91
N LEU A 100 -13.45 9.06 0.61
CA LEU A 100 -12.48 9.92 -0.06
C LEU A 100 -12.71 11.41 0.28
N SER A 101 -11.74 12.26 -0.06
CA SER A 101 -11.78 13.70 0.23
C SER A 101 -12.90 14.45 -0.48
N ASP A 102 -13.41 13.92 -1.59
CA ASP A 102 -14.60 14.43 -2.29
C ASP A 102 -15.93 13.99 -1.65
N GLY A 103 -15.86 13.20 -0.57
CA GLY A 103 -17.01 12.65 0.15
C GLY A 103 -17.58 11.36 -0.43
N SER A 104 -17.07 10.87 -1.57
CA SER A 104 -17.48 9.58 -2.12
C SER A 104 -16.95 8.43 -1.26
N ASN A 105 -17.71 7.34 -1.18
CA ASN A 105 -17.30 6.13 -0.48
C ASN A 105 -16.68 5.14 -1.47
N LEU A 106 -15.67 4.41 -1.02
CA LEU A 106 -14.97 3.34 -1.71
C LEU A 106 -15.06 2.09 -0.83
N PRO A 107 -15.88 1.09 -1.17
CA PRO A 107 -15.94 -0.16 -0.43
C PRO A 107 -14.64 -0.93 -0.65
N PHE A 108 -14.26 -1.72 0.33
CA PHE A 108 -13.09 -2.59 0.24
C PHE A 108 -13.32 -3.89 1.00
N ARG A 109 -12.52 -4.91 0.69
CA ARG A 109 -12.55 -6.24 1.33
C ARG A 109 -11.15 -6.65 1.75
N LEU A 110 -11.07 -7.42 2.85
CA LEU A 110 -9.84 -8.08 3.25
C LEU A 110 -9.55 -9.19 2.23
N ILE A 111 -8.41 -9.09 1.55
CA ILE A 111 -7.99 -10.05 0.53
C ILE A 111 -6.86 -10.97 1.00
N GLY A 112 -6.09 -10.55 2.00
CA GLY A 112 -5.02 -11.36 2.58
C GLY A 112 -4.69 -11.01 4.02
N ILE A 113 -4.14 -11.99 4.75
CA ILE A 113 -3.66 -11.86 6.13
C ILE A 113 -2.23 -12.37 6.15
N LEU A 114 -1.28 -11.53 6.59
CA LEU A 114 0.15 -11.89 6.56
C LEU A 114 0.59 -12.34 5.16
N HIS A 115 0.15 -11.61 4.14
CA HIS A 115 0.46 -11.92 2.75
C HIS A 115 1.72 -11.17 2.31
N ASP A 116 1.63 -9.83 2.35
CA ASP A 116 2.64 -8.92 1.83
C ASP A 116 3.77 -8.64 2.83
N ASP A 117 5.00 -8.53 2.33
CA ASP A 117 6.15 -8.18 3.16
C ASP A 117 6.20 -6.66 3.40
N LYS A 118 6.49 -6.24 4.64
CA LYS A 118 6.68 -4.83 4.98
C LYS A 118 7.92 -4.28 4.27
N ALA A 119 7.84 -3.03 3.81
CA ALA A 119 8.96 -2.34 3.16
C ALA A 119 9.93 -1.65 4.16
N ASP A 120 9.77 -1.89 5.47
CA ASP A 120 10.55 -1.25 6.54
C ASP A 120 11.88 -1.95 6.87
N GLY A 121 12.21 -3.02 6.14
CA GLY A 121 13.44 -3.80 6.34
C GLY A 121 13.40 -4.74 7.54
N SER A 122 12.27 -4.87 8.24
CA SER A 122 12.13 -5.75 9.40
C SER A 122 12.07 -7.25 9.03
N GLY A 123 11.78 -7.57 7.77
CA GLY A 123 11.50 -8.93 7.31
C GLY A 123 10.14 -9.47 7.78
N LYS A 124 9.29 -8.64 8.40
CA LYS A 124 7.94 -9.00 8.82
C LYS A 124 6.92 -8.78 7.71
N LYS A 125 5.75 -9.40 7.87
CA LYS A 125 4.61 -9.23 6.97
C LYS A 125 3.63 -8.17 7.47
N ALA A 126 2.97 -7.46 6.56
CA ALA A 126 1.81 -6.64 6.90
C ALA A 126 0.69 -7.54 7.42
N GLY A 127 -0.02 -7.11 8.45
CA GLY A 127 -1.00 -7.96 9.12
C GLY A 127 -2.24 -8.17 8.26
N LEU A 128 -2.71 -7.11 7.60
CA LEU A 128 -3.97 -7.09 6.86
C LEU A 128 -3.79 -6.41 5.51
N THR A 129 -4.19 -7.09 4.43
CA THR A 129 -4.18 -6.56 3.06
C THR A 129 -5.59 -6.46 2.52
N PHE A 130 -5.95 -5.28 2.03
CA PHE A 130 -7.26 -4.96 1.50
C PHE A 130 -7.20 -4.57 0.02
N MET A 131 -8.31 -4.77 -0.67
CA MET A 131 -8.54 -4.27 -2.03
C MET A 131 -9.89 -3.58 -2.09
N ALA A 132 -9.93 -2.43 -2.76
CA ALA A 132 -11.17 -1.78 -3.12
C ALA A 132 -12.06 -2.73 -3.94
N TRP A 133 -13.37 -2.67 -3.73
CA TRP A 133 -14.34 -3.52 -4.43
C TRP A 133 -15.16 -2.76 -5.47
N ASN A 134 -14.68 -1.57 -5.82
CA ASN A 134 -15.19 -0.68 -6.87
C ASN A 134 -14.03 0.23 -7.31
N ALA A 135 -14.21 0.89 -8.45
CA ALA A 135 -13.25 1.83 -8.99
C ALA A 135 -13.33 3.20 -8.32
N LEU A 136 -12.20 3.92 -8.35
CA LEU A 136 -12.17 5.36 -8.06
C LEU A 136 -13.08 6.16 -9.02
N PRO A 137 -13.58 7.34 -8.63
CA PRO A 137 -14.46 8.16 -9.46
C PRO A 137 -13.88 8.59 -10.81
N LYS A 138 -12.56 8.65 -10.94
CA LYS A 138 -11.82 9.07 -12.14
C LYS A 138 -10.98 7.91 -12.67
N ALA A 139 -11.03 7.69 -13.99
CA ALA A 139 -10.15 6.74 -14.67
C ALA A 139 -8.77 7.36 -14.94
N TYR A 140 -7.74 6.53 -14.91
CA TYR A 140 -6.34 6.92 -15.12
C TYR A 140 -5.67 6.02 -16.15
N CYS A 141 -4.67 6.56 -16.85
CA CYS A 141 -3.73 5.76 -17.61
C CYS A 141 -2.63 5.22 -16.71
N ILE A 142 -1.94 4.15 -17.12
CA ILE A 142 -0.72 3.72 -16.43
C ILE A 142 0.39 4.76 -16.67
N ASN A 143 0.54 5.20 -17.92
CA ASN A 143 1.60 6.10 -18.37
C ASN A 143 1.06 7.25 -19.20
N GLY A 144 1.75 8.39 -19.12
CA GLY A 144 1.50 9.59 -19.91
C GLY A 144 1.05 10.79 -19.08
N VAL A 145 0.68 11.86 -19.78
CA VAL A 145 0.16 13.09 -19.20
C VAL A 145 -1.37 13.03 -19.21
N MET A 146 -1.97 13.12 -18.03
CA MET A 146 -3.42 13.14 -17.86
C MET A 146 -4.03 14.38 -18.52
N PRO A 147 -5.12 14.23 -19.29
CA PRO A 147 -5.88 15.37 -19.79
C PRO A 147 -6.65 16.05 -18.65
N THR A 148 -7.02 17.31 -18.85
CA THR A 148 -7.85 18.08 -17.90
C THR A 148 -9.35 17.85 -18.06
N ASP A 149 -9.75 17.04 -19.04
CA ASP A 149 -11.14 16.73 -19.37
C ASP A 149 -11.41 15.20 -19.36
N ASN A 150 -12.54 14.80 -19.93
CA ASN A 150 -12.97 13.40 -20.00
C ASN A 150 -12.41 12.64 -21.20
N THR A 151 -11.37 13.16 -21.87
CA THR A 151 -10.66 12.44 -22.94
C THR A 151 -10.18 11.09 -22.42
N THR A 152 -10.43 10.00 -23.14
CA THR A 152 -10.20 8.63 -22.66
C THR A 152 -8.74 8.16 -22.78
N THR A 153 -7.83 9.05 -23.14
CA THR A 153 -6.41 8.74 -23.36
C THR A 153 -5.50 9.85 -22.84
N CYS A 154 -4.36 9.47 -22.30
CA CYS A 154 -3.23 10.31 -21.98
C CYS A 154 -2.32 10.50 -23.20
N THR A 155 -1.58 11.61 -23.22
CA THR A 155 -0.53 11.87 -24.22
C THR A 155 0.82 11.34 -23.70
N ASN A 156 1.75 11.02 -24.61
CA ASN A 156 3.13 10.60 -24.27
C ASN A 156 3.25 9.37 -23.33
N GLY A 157 2.29 8.45 -23.39
CA GLY A 157 2.21 7.29 -22.48
C GLY A 157 2.24 5.91 -23.14
N TYR A 158 2.53 5.84 -24.44
CA TYR A 158 2.41 4.61 -25.24
C TYR A 158 3.62 3.70 -25.00
N THR A 159 3.78 3.19 -23.79
CA THR A 159 4.93 2.36 -23.38
C THR A 159 4.61 1.62 -22.08
N ASN A 160 5.16 0.43 -21.90
CA ASN A 160 5.25 -0.26 -20.61
C ASN A 160 6.68 -0.31 -20.05
N LYS A 161 7.55 0.56 -20.58
CA LYS A 161 8.94 0.64 -20.15
C LYS A 161 9.07 0.92 -18.67
N GLY A 162 9.91 0.14 -17.99
CA GLY A 162 10.14 0.26 -16.56
C GLY A 162 9.03 -0.34 -15.69
N GLY A 163 7.98 -0.89 -16.31
CA GLY A 163 6.87 -1.56 -15.64
C GLY A 163 6.11 -0.66 -14.66
N TRP A 164 5.62 -1.26 -13.57
CA TRP A 164 4.89 -0.54 -12.53
C TRP A 164 5.77 0.50 -11.81
N ARG A 165 7.04 0.17 -11.55
CA ARG A 165 7.98 1.02 -10.81
C ARG A 165 8.08 2.42 -11.39
N ASP A 166 8.20 2.50 -12.71
CA ASP A 166 8.46 3.75 -13.42
C ASP A 166 7.16 4.40 -13.95
N SER A 167 5.99 3.82 -13.62
CA SER A 167 4.72 4.30 -14.13
C SER A 167 4.25 5.61 -13.50
N ASN A 168 3.55 6.44 -14.29
CA ASN A 168 2.94 7.66 -13.77
C ASN A 168 1.81 7.34 -12.76
N LEU A 169 1.04 6.28 -13.00
CA LEU A 169 -0.03 5.87 -12.10
C LEU A 169 0.49 5.51 -10.71
N ARG A 170 1.59 4.77 -10.61
CA ARG A 170 2.22 4.47 -9.31
C ARG A 170 2.58 5.75 -8.56
N GLN A 171 3.12 6.75 -9.24
CA GLN A 171 3.45 8.05 -8.64
C GLN A 171 2.20 8.78 -8.15
N TRP A 172 1.12 8.83 -8.94
CA TRP A 172 -0.15 9.42 -8.51
C TRP A 172 -0.77 8.70 -7.31
N MET A 173 -0.70 7.36 -7.28
CA MET A 173 -1.22 6.53 -6.18
C MET A 173 -0.43 6.64 -4.88
N ASN A 174 0.89 6.87 -4.96
CA ASN A 174 1.74 6.88 -3.78
C ASN A 174 2.06 8.29 -3.27
N ASN A 175 2.18 9.30 -4.13
CA ASN A 175 2.62 10.64 -3.72
C ASN A 175 1.91 11.78 -4.48
N GLY A 176 0.84 11.49 -5.23
CA GLY A 176 0.19 12.47 -6.10
C GLY A 176 -1.31 12.57 -5.88
N GLU A 177 -2.04 12.90 -6.95
CA GLU A 177 -3.46 13.25 -6.86
C GLU A 177 -4.36 12.12 -6.33
N ILE A 178 -4.01 10.84 -6.54
CA ILE A 178 -4.79 9.72 -5.99
C ILE A 178 -4.48 9.55 -4.51
N TRP A 179 -3.21 9.60 -4.11
CA TRP A 179 -2.81 9.54 -2.70
C TRP A 179 -3.53 10.62 -1.87
N ASN A 180 -3.60 11.83 -2.41
CA ASN A 180 -4.21 12.99 -1.74
C ASN A 180 -5.74 12.91 -1.63
N GLN A 181 -6.39 11.93 -2.27
CA GLN A 181 -7.82 11.69 -2.11
C GLN A 181 -8.14 10.87 -0.86
N PHE A 182 -7.18 10.09 -0.32
CA PHE A 182 -7.42 9.31 0.89
C PHE A 182 -7.45 10.20 2.14
N PRO A 183 -8.29 9.90 3.14
CA PRO A 183 -8.38 10.71 4.36
C PRO A 183 -7.09 10.62 5.19
N THR A 184 -6.78 11.66 5.97
CA THR A 184 -5.54 11.74 6.77
C THR A 184 -5.36 10.54 7.70
N ASP A 185 -6.43 10.08 8.35
CA ASP A 185 -6.35 8.92 9.25
C ASP A 185 -5.99 7.64 8.50
N PHE A 186 -6.43 7.47 7.25
CA PHE A 186 -5.95 6.37 6.41
C PHE A 186 -4.47 6.54 6.10
N GLN A 187 -4.08 7.73 5.60
CA GLN A 187 -2.70 8.02 5.19
C GLN A 187 -1.69 7.80 6.32
N ASN A 188 -2.05 8.09 7.56
CA ASN A 188 -1.21 7.92 8.74
C ASN A 188 -1.06 6.48 9.21
N ASN A 189 -1.99 5.59 8.84
CA ASN A 189 -2.08 4.25 9.39
C ASN A 189 -1.74 3.13 8.38
N VAL A 190 -1.71 3.41 7.08
CA VAL A 190 -1.30 2.38 6.10
C VAL A 190 0.16 1.98 6.26
N THR A 191 0.42 0.69 6.02
CA THR A 191 1.75 0.11 6.01
C THR A 191 2.25 -0.01 4.57
N THR A 192 3.42 0.57 4.29
CA THR A 192 4.13 0.40 3.02
C THR A 192 4.62 -1.04 2.88
N VAL A 193 4.34 -1.68 1.75
CA VAL A 193 4.70 -3.08 1.48
C VAL A 193 5.53 -3.22 0.21
N LEU A 194 6.23 -4.35 0.09
CA LEU A 194 7.01 -4.71 -1.09
C LEU A 194 6.12 -5.38 -2.14
N LYS A 195 6.06 -4.79 -3.34
CA LYS A 195 5.30 -5.33 -4.47
C LYS A 195 6.24 -5.72 -5.60
N GLN A 196 6.14 -6.97 -6.05
CA GLN A 196 6.95 -7.49 -7.17
C GLN A 196 6.26 -7.21 -8.50
N THR A 197 7.00 -6.72 -9.49
CA THR A 197 6.53 -6.53 -10.87
C THR A 197 7.70 -6.63 -11.83
N ASN A 198 7.47 -7.07 -13.07
CA ASN A 198 8.46 -6.92 -14.14
C ASN A 198 8.73 -5.43 -14.40
N ASN A 199 9.81 -4.90 -13.83
CA ASN A 199 10.19 -3.49 -13.94
C ASN A 199 11.40 -3.29 -14.89
N MET A 200 11.63 -4.22 -15.82
CA MET A 200 12.71 -4.12 -16.81
C MET A 200 12.35 -3.16 -17.96
N ASP A 201 13.16 -3.12 -19.01
CA ASP A 201 12.94 -2.22 -20.15
C ASP A 201 11.57 -2.34 -20.81
N TYR A 202 10.99 -3.54 -20.92
CA TYR A 202 9.62 -3.76 -21.41
C TYR A 202 9.06 -5.07 -20.84
N GLY A 203 7.73 -5.19 -20.83
CA GLY A 203 7.04 -6.41 -20.38
C GLY A 203 7.43 -7.69 -21.14
N ASN A 204 7.91 -7.54 -22.39
CA ASN A 204 8.32 -8.62 -23.28
C ASN A 204 9.86 -8.77 -23.44
N THR A 205 10.65 -8.14 -22.57
CA THR A 205 12.11 -8.26 -22.60
C THR A 205 12.55 -9.66 -22.17
N SER A 206 13.38 -10.32 -22.98
CA SER A 206 13.93 -11.66 -22.68
C SER A 206 14.83 -11.62 -21.44
N GLY A 207 14.71 -12.64 -20.59
CA GLY A 207 15.50 -12.75 -19.36
C GLY A 207 15.13 -11.70 -18.30
N SER A 208 13.95 -11.08 -18.40
CA SER A 208 13.46 -10.18 -17.37
C SER A 208 13.17 -10.91 -16.07
N ALA A 209 13.25 -10.17 -14.97
CA ALA A 209 12.86 -10.61 -13.64
C ALA A 209 12.01 -9.54 -12.97
N ALA A 210 11.15 -9.96 -12.05
CA ALA A 210 10.44 -9.03 -11.20
C ALA A 210 11.42 -8.37 -10.21
N SER A 211 11.13 -7.12 -9.87
CA SER A 211 11.82 -6.41 -8.80
C SER A 211 10.81 -5.75 -7.86
N ALA A 212 11.22 -5.52 -6.61
CA ALA A 212 10.36 -4.91 -5.61
C ALA A 212 10.21 -3.40 -5.81
N THR A 213 9.01 -2.90 -5.56
CA THR A 213 8.71 -1.50 -5.23
C THR A 213 8.19 -1.41 -3.80
N ALA A 214 8.43 -0.30 -3.13
CA ALA A 214 7.82 0.01 -1.83
C ALA A 214 6.60 0.89 -2.05
N ASP A 215 5.40 0.35 -1.80
CA ASP A 215 4.13 0.98 -2.15
C ASP A 215 3.21 1.08 -0.92
N LYS A 216 2.64 2.28 -0.72
CA LYS A 216 1.56 2.55 0.26
C LYS A 216 0.22 2.07 -0.29
N VAL A 217 0.02 2.27 -1.59
CA VAL A 217 -1.17 1.86 -2.35
C VAL A 217 -0.72 1.36 -3.72
N TRP A 218 -1.30 0.27 -4.21
CA TRP A 218 -0.92 -0.37 -5.47
C TRP A 218 -2.13 -0.93 -6.22
N LEU A 219 -1.89 -1.44 -7.44
CA LEU A 219 -2.83 -2.29 -8.14
C LEU A 219 -2.44 -3.76 -7.97
N VAL A 220 -3.41 -4.64 -7.78
CA VAL A 220 -3.18 -6.08 -7.75
C VAL A 220 -2.59 -6.53 -9.10
N SER A 221 -1.57 -7.39 -9.05
CA SER A 221 -0.99 -7.98 -10.26
C SER A 221 -1.84 -9.14 -10.77
N TYR A 222 -1.65 -9.50 -12.04
CA TYR A 222 -2.24 -10.69 -12.63
C TYR A 222 -1.99 -11.93 -11.78
N ARG A 223 -0.73 -12.13 -11.37
CA ARG A 223 -0.30 -13.29 -10.59
C ARG A 223 -0.98 -13.38 -9.23
N GLU A 224 -1.33 -12.24 -8.64
CA GLU A 224 -2.02 -12.14 -7.35
C GLU A 224 -3.54 -12.37 -7.44
N LEU A 225 -4.12 -12.32 -8.64
CA LEU A 225 -5.53 -12.66 -8.88
C LEU A 225 -5.73 -14.14 -9.16
N VAL A 226 -4.84 -14.76 -9.95
CA VAL A 226 -5.05 -16.09 -10.52
C VAL A 226 -4.24 -17.17 -9.80
N PRO A 227 -4.66 -18.45 -9.80
CA PRO A 227 -3.90 -19.51 -9.13
C PRO A 227 -2.63 -19.89 -9.91
N THR A 228 -2.71 -19.88 -11.24
CA THR A 228 -1.61 -20.17 -12.18
C THR A 228 -1.65 -19.18 -13.34
N ILE A 229 -0.50 -18.93 -13.97
CA ILE A 229 -0.43 -18.08 -15.16
C ILE A 229 -1.01 -18.82 -16.37
N TYR A 230 -1.63 -18.07 -17.29
CA TYR A 230 -2.11 -18.60 -18.55
C TYR A 230 -1.00 -19.29 -19.36
N ASP A 231 -1.22 -20.57 -19.66
CA ASP A 231 -0.25 -21.43 -20.35
C ASP A 231 0.10 -20.95 -21.76
N GLY A 232 -0.82 -20.25 -22.43
CA GLY A 232 -0.57 -19.67 -23.76
C GLY A 232 0.56 -18.63 -23.78
N TRP A 233 0.98 -18.14 -22.61
CA TRP A 233 2.09 -17.19 -22.49
C TRP A 233 3.44 -17.84 -22.16
N LYS A 234 3.53 -19.16 -22.01
CA LYS A 234 4.79 -19.86 -21.66
C LYS A 234 5.96 -19.55 -22.60
N SER A 235 5.68 -19.28 -23.88
CA SER A 235 6.69 -18.91 -24.88
C SER A 235 6.99 -17.41 -24.93
N SER A 236 6.30 -16.58 -24.13
CA SER A 236 6.56 -15.16 -24.07
C SER A 236 7.80 -14.88 -23.21
N ASN A 237 8.63 -13.95 -23.66
CA ASN A 237 9.83 -13.53 -22.96
C ASN A 237 9.57 -13.03 -21.53
N GLY A 238 8.40 -12.42 -21.29
CA GLY A 238 7.99 -11.89 -19.99
C GLY A 238 7.41 -12.91 -19.02
N PHE A 239 7.18 -14.16 -19.44
CA PHE A 239 6.49 -15.17 -18.63
C PHE A 239 7.16 -15.43 -17.28
N GLN A 240 8.50 -15.54 -17.29
CA GLN A 240 9.26 -15.79 -16.07
C GLN A 240 9.10 -14.64 -15.07
N ALA A 241 9.24 -13.38 -15.51
CA ALA A 241 9.06 -12.23 -14.63
C ALA A 241 7.62 -12.12 -14.11
N LEU A 242 6.61 -12.39 -14.95
CA LEU A 242 5.21 -12.40 -14.53
C LEU A 242 4.94 -13.43 -13.43
N SER A 243 5.64 -14.58 -13.45
CA SER A 243 5.51 -15.62 -12.41
C SER A 243 6.05 -15.21 -11.05
N GLN A 244 6.86 -14.15 -11.00
CA GLN A 244 7.50 -13.64 -9.79
C GLN A 244 6.72 -12.48 -9.16
N GLU A 245 5.57 -12.07 -9.72
CA GLU A 245 4.82 -10.90 -9.25
C GLU A 245 3.98 -11.13 -7.98
N GLY A 246 4.21 -12.23 -7.27
CA GLY A 246 3.56 -12.58 -6.01
C GLY A 246 2.87 -13.94 -6.07
N SER A 247 1.87 -14.12 -5.22
CA SER A 247 1.02 -15.31 -5.14
C SER A 247 -0.44 -14.89 -5.05
N GLN A 248 -1.36 -15.79 -5.41
CA GLN A 248 -2.79 -15.50 -5.32
C GLN A 248 -3.18 -15.12 -3.89
N TYR A 249 -3.81 -13.95 -3.72
CA TYR A 249 -4.37 -13.53 -2.44
C TYR A 249 -5.41 -14.54 -1.93
N GLU A 250 -5.43 -14.78 -0.62
CA GLU A 250 -6.22 -15.81 0.05
C GLU A 250 -7.71 -15.71 -0.26
N TYR A 251 -8.24 -14.49 -0.37
CA TYR A 251 -9.65 -14.28 -0.71
C TYR A 251 -10.04 -14.83 -2.08
N PHE A 252 -9.12 -14.82 -3.06
CA PHE A 252 -9.38 -15.31 -4.41
C PHE A 252 -9.23 -16.83 -4.55
N GLN A 253 -8.59 -17.50 -3.59
CA GLN A 253 -8.40 -18.94 -3.63
C GLN A 253 -9.75 -19.67 -3.64
N GLY A 254 -9.95 -20.54 -4.64
CA GLY A 254 -11.23 -21.23 -4.87
C GLY A 254 -12.37 -20.33 -5.40
N LYS A 255 -12.15 -19.02 -5.59
CA LYS A 255 -13.14 -18.07 -6.12
C LYS A 255 -12.77 -17.53 -7.50
N VAL A 256 -11.48 -17.28 -7.75
CA VAL A 256 -10.92 -16.95 -9.07
C VAL A 256 -10.17 -18.18 -9.55
N MET A 257 -10.80 -18.94 -10.46
CA MET A 257 -10.25 -20.20 -10.97
C MET A 257 -9.80 -20.10 -12.42
N HIS A 258 -10.32 -19.11 -13.17
CA HIS A 258 -9.98 -18.92 -14.56
C HIS A 258 -8.90 -17.85 -14.68
N ASN A 259 -7.78 -18.20 -15.33
CA ASN A 259 -6.65 -17.29 -15.50
C ASN A 259 -6.62 -16.56 -16.86
N TYR A 260 -7.56 -16.89 -17.74
CA TYR A 260 -7.72 -16.26 -19.06
C TYR A 260 -9.17 -16.43 -19.57
N SER A 261 -10.14 -16.25 -18.66
CA SER A 261 -11.57 -16.35 -18.95
C SER A 261 -12.34 -15.73 -17.77
N ASN A 262 -13.64 -15.52 -17.95
CA ASN A 262 -14.54 -14.84 -17.03
C ASN A 262 -14.47 -15.41 -15.60
N ASN A 263 -14.39 -14.53 -14.60
CA ASN A 263 -14.62 -14.87 -13.20
C ASN A 263 -15.68 -13.92 -12.64
N ASN A 264 -16.86 -14.45 -12.33
CA ASN A 264 -17.99 -13.63 -11.86
C ASN A 264 -17.66 -12.76 -10.65
N ILE A 265 -16.76 -13.22 -9.76
CA ILE A 265 -16.36 -12.46 -8.57
C ILE A 265 -15.61 -11.16 -8.91
N LEU A 266 -14.96 -11.09 -10.08
CA LEU A 266 -14.23 -9.90 -10.53
C LEU A 266 -15.05 -9.00 -11.45
N SER A 267 -16.23 -9.46 -11.89
CA SER A 267 -17.12 -8.69 -12.77
C SER A 267 -17.72 -7.49 -12.03
N GLY A 268 -17.90 -6.38 -12.73
CA GLY A 268 -18.47 -5.14 -12.18
C GLY A 268 -17.54 -4.32 -11.29
N ILE A 269 -16.39 -4.84 -10.86
CA ILE A 269 -15.42 -4.10 -10.01
C ILE A 269 -14.91 -2.82 -10.71
N TYR A 270 -14.93 -2.77 -12.04
CA TYR A 270 -14.55 -1.57 -12.81
C TYR A 270 -15.49 -0.38 -12.58
N GLU A 271 -16.69 -0.57 -12.02
CA GLU A 271 -17.67 0.50 -11.79
C GLU A 271 -17.35 1.28 -10.51
N THR A 272 -17.69 2.56 -10.52
CA THR A 272 -17.78 3.35 -9.28
C THR A 272 -18.91 2.81 -8.40
N VAL A 273 -18.95 3.21 -7.14
CA VAL A 273 -20.02 2.79 -6.19
C VAL A 273 -21.43 3.14 -6.65
N SER A 274 -21.59 4.17 -7.48
CA SER A 274 -22.86 4.53 -8.10
C SER A 274 -23.31 3.58 -9.22
N GLY A 275 -22.52 2.57 -9.59
CA GLY A 275 -22.79 1.66 -10.71
C GLY A 275 -22.50 2.28 -12.08
N SER A 276 -21.66 3.32 -12.14
CA SER A 276 -21.29 4.01 -13.37
C SER A 276 -19.83 3.79 -13.72
N ALA A 277 -19.46 3.96 -14.99
CA ALA A 277 -18.07 4.02 -15.37
C ALA A 277 -17.38 5.25 -14.76
N PRO A 278 -16.12 5.15 -14.32
CA PRO A 278 -15.36 6.32 -13.87
C PRO A 278 -15.25 7.39 -14.95
N SER A 279 -15.11 8.65 -14.54
CA SER A 279 -14.97 9.75 -15.46
C SER A 279 -13.72 9.60 -16.35
N GLY A 280 -13.94 9.67 -17.67
CA GLY A 280 -12.91 9.50 -18.70
C GLY A 280 -12.45 8.06 -18.91
N ALA A 281 -13.18 7.05 -18.44
CA ALA A 281 -12.89 5.66 -18.74
C ALA A 281 -13.10 5.36 -20.24
N HIS A 282 -12.15 4.66 -20.85
CA HIS A 282 -12.26 4.23 -22.24
C HIS A 282 -13.24 3.08 -22.45
N ASN A 283 -13.25 2.12 -21.52
CA ASN A 283 -14.07 0.93 -21.58
C ASN A 283 -14.31 0.38 -20.16
N TYR A 284 -15.13 -0.66 -20.07
CA TYR A 284 -15.52 -1.36 -18.86
C TYR A 284 -14.44 -2.36 -18.40
N MET A 285 -13.28 -1.85 -18.02
CA MET A 285 -12.12 -2.65 -17.59
C MET A 285 -11.38 -1.93 -16.46
N TRP A 286 -10.62 -2.68 -15.66
CA TRP A 286 -9.79 -2.11 -14.60
C TRP A 286 -8.36 -2.63 -14.63
N TRP A 287 -7.42 -1.78 -14.22
CA TRP A 287 -5.98 -2.02 -14.37
C TRP A 287 -5.41 -3.04 -13.39
N GLU A 288 -4.52 -3.88 -13.91
CA GLU A 288 -3.56 -4.65 -13.13
C GLU A 288 -2.17 -3.97 -13.22
N ARG A 289 -1.30 -4.15 -12.22
CA ARG A 289 0.06 -3.55 -12.30
C ARG A 289 1.01 -4.28 -13.26
N SER A 290 0.61 -5.45 -13.77
CA SER A 290 1.44 -6.34 -14.57
C SER A 290 1.60 -5.82 -16.01
N PRO A 291 2.83 -5.61 -16.52
CA PRO A 291 3.05 -5.34 -17.93
C PRO A 291 2.64 -6.54 -18.80
N TYR A 292 2.12 -6.27 -19.99
CA TYR A 292 1.79 -7.34 -20.93
C TYR A 292 3.05 -7.98 -21.51
N THR A 293 3.03 -9.30 -21.66
CA THR A 293 4.23 -10.08 -22.00
C THR A 293 4.57 -10.14 -23.48
N TYR A 294 3.70 -9.66 -24.38
CA TYR A 294 3.95 -9.64 -25.83
C TYR A 294 4.21 -8.25 -26.41
N TYR A 295 3.54 -7.21 -25.90
CA TYR A 295 3.61 -5.86 -26.46
C TYR A 295 4.24 -4.88 -25.46
N SER A 296 5.22 -4.11 -25.94
CA SER A 296 6.00 -3.10 -25.21
C SER A 296 5.22 -1.85 -24.80
N HIS A 297 3.91 -1.81 -25.04
CA HIS A 297 3.06 -0.65 -24.79
C HIS A 297 1.84 -0.98 -23.95
N PHE A 298 1.70 -2.25 -23.52
CA PHE A 298 0.46 -2.75 -22.91
C PHE A 298 0.68 -3.10 -21.44
N PHE A 299 -0.36 -2.90 -20.63
CA PHE A 299 -0.50 -3.48 -19.29
C PHE A 299 -1.72 -4.41 -19.27
N LEU A 300 -1.72 -5.32 -18.31
CA LEU A 300 -2.83 -6.23 -18.07
C LEU A 300 -4.00 -5.51 -17.41
N LEU A 301 -5.18 -6.01 -17.74
CA LEU A 301 -6.50 -5.53 -17.33
C LEU A 301 -7.38 -6.74 -17.05
N VAL A 302 -8.33 -6.52 -16.15
CA VAL A 302 -9.49 -7.38 -16.00
C VAL A 302 -10.64 -6.78 -16.79
N ASP A 303 -11.25 -7.60 -17.66
CA ASP A 303 -12.37 -7.17 -18.50
C ASP A 303 -13.71 -7.06 -17.74
N SER A 304 -14.77 -6.63 -18.43
CA SER A 304 -16.10 -6.43 -17.83
C SER A 304 -16.74 -7.71 -17.28
N THR A 305 -16.33 -8.86 -17.80
CA THR A 305 -16.79 -10.18 -17.36
C THR A 305 -15.97 -10.73 -16.19
N GLY A 306 -14.98 -9.97 -15.72
CA GLY A 306 -14.06 -10.40 -14.67
C GLY A 306 -12.97 -11.34 -15.20
N GLY A 307 -12.70 -11.34 -16.51
CA GLY A 307 -11.63 -12.11 -17.13
C GLY A 307 -10.28 -11.40 -16.96
N PRO A 308 -9.33 -11.94 -16.17
CA PRO A 308 -7.98 -11.39 -16.11
C PRO A 308 -7.20 -11.77 -17.36
N GLY A 309 -6.16 -10.99 -17.66
CA GLY A 309 -5.21 -11.30 -18.72
C GLY A 309 -5.48 -10.60 -20.06
N TYR A 310 -6.46 -9.70 -20.12
CA TYR A 310 -6.59 -8.81 -21.27
C TYR A 310 -5.47 -7.77 -21.25
N GLY A 311 -4.85 -7.47 -22.39
CA GLY A 311 -3.79 -6.47 -22.48
C GLY A 311 -4.23 -5.26 -23.30
N TYR A 312 -3.93 -4.05 -22.85
CA TYR A 312 -4.18 -2.85 -23.66
C TYR A 312 -3.20 -1.70 -23.40
N TYR A 313 -3.21 -0.73 -24.30
CA TYR A 313 -2.32 0.43 -24.33
C TYR A 313 -2.27 1.19 -23.00
N ALA A 314 -1.06 1.38 -22.48
CA ALA A 314 -0.76 2.01 -21.21
C ALA A 314 -1.22 3.48 -21.10
N ASN A 315 -1.41 4.17 -22.23
CA ASN A 315 -1.89 5.54 -22.25
C ASN A 315 -3.42 5.67 -22.27
N TYR A 316 -4.16 4.58 -22.41
CA TYR A 316 -5.62 4.64 -22.31
C TYR A 316 -6.03 4.75 -20.85
N ARG A 317 -7.17 5.38 -20.57
CA ARG A 317 -7.65 5.56 -19.21
C ARG A 317 -8.65 4.45 -18.88
N TYR A 318 -8.39 3.73 -17.80
CA TYR A 318 -9.28 2.69 -17.29
C TYR A 318 -9.49 2.85 -15.78
N SER A 319 -10.41 2.06 -15.26
CA SER A 319 -10.75 2.06 -13.84
C SER A 319 -9.55 1.69 -12.97
N VAL A 320 -9.37 2.42 -11.88
CA VAL A 320 -8.33 2.18 -10.87
C VAL A 320 -8.99 1.58 -9.65
N VAL A 321 -8.52 0.39 -9.26
CA VAL A 321 -9.03 -0.36 -8.11
C VAL A 321 -7.87 -0.56 -7.12
N PRO A 322 -7.73 0.34 -6.12
CA PRO A 322 -6.57 0.33 -5.24
C PRO A 322 -6.56 -0.83 -4.25
N ALA A 323 -5.37 -1.35 -3.96
CA ALA A 323 -5.08 -2.21 -2.82
C ALA A 323 -4.14 -1.48 -1.84
N PHE A 324 -4.25 -1.82 -0.55
CA PHE A 324 -3.48 -1.23 0.53
C PHE A 324 -3.31 -2.23 1.69
N SER A 325 -2.38 -1.97 2.61
CA SER A 325 -2.21 -2.77 3.82
C SER A 325 -2.18 -1.90 5.07
N PHE A 326 -2.55 -2.51 6.19
CA PHE A 326 -2.27 -2.02 7.53
C PHE A 326 -1.19 -2.89 8.18
#